data_AF-A0AB39V5P6-F1
#
_entry.id   AF-A0AB39V5P6-F1
#
_cell.length_a   1.000
_cell.length_b   1.000
_cell.length_c   1.000
_cell.angle_alpha   90.00
_cell.angle_beta   90.00
_cell.angle_gamma   90.00
#
_symmetry.space_group_name_H-M   'P 1'
#
loop_
_entity.id
_entity.type
_entity.pdbx_description
1 polymer ?
#
loop_
_entity_poly.entity_id
_entity_poly.type
_entity_poly.pdbx_seq_one_letter_code
_entity_poly.pdbx_strand_id
1 'polypeptide(L)'
;MKKSRKLIGTVLLLMSISYIGNAKTTNETGKNQNVKKINVPKNIKELNSQEYAQVLSNFQKKAEKYLETGDKIRLVDDYINDIENAKVSEKALEDNKKADMEVFGMVEVAIFMKNTFSDGAETKKLTAADYERIQKKFASTNKFKQLEGYVQIQPITQ
;
A
#
# COMPACT_ATOMS: atom_id res chain seq x y z
N MET A 1 13.94 16.09 -22.81
CA MET A 1 14.82 15.38 -21.86
C MET A 1 14.15 14.09 -21.41
N LYS A 2 14.65 12.93 -21.86
CA LYS A 2 14.23 11.62 -21.33
C LYS A 2 14.98 11.40 -20.01
N LYS A 3 14.29 11.47 -18.86
CA LYS A 3 14.89 11.11 -17.56
C LYS A 3 14.33 9.76 -17.09
N SER A 4 15.12 8.73 -17.37
CA SER A 4 15.30 7.49 -16.61
C SER A 4 14.05 6.80 -16.04
N ARG A 5 13.45 5.94 -16.87
CA ARG A 5 12.72 4.75 -16.42
C ARG A 5 13.69 3.76 -15.77
N LYS A 6 13.99 3.93 -14.49
CA LYS A 6 14.54 2.87 -13.62
C LYS A 6 14.08 3.16 -12.20
N LEU A 7 12.80 2.89 -11.91
CA LEU A 7 12.37 2.72 -10.53
C LEU A 7 12.90 1.37 -10.07
N ILE A 8 13.98 1.49 -9.32
CA ILE A 8 14.71 0.46 -8.62
C ILE A 8 13.71 -0.35 -7.79
N GLY A 9 13.60 -1.64 -8.10
CA GLY A 9 12.81 -2.63 -7.35
C GLY A 9 13.45 -2.93 -6.00
N THR A 10 13.51 -1.94 -5.13
CA THR A 10 13.90 -2.10 -3.73
C THR A 10 12.71 -1.64 -2.90
N VAL A 11 11.95 -2.60 -2.36
CA VAL A 11 10.96 -2.34 -1.31
C VAL A 11 11.72 -1.74 -0.14
N LEU A 12 11.49 -0.45 0.11
CA LEU A 12 12.20 0.31 1.12
C LEU A 12 11.34 0.23 2.36
N LEU A 13 11.54 -0.83 3.15
CA LEU A 13 10.86 -1.05 4.42
C LEU A 13 11.38 0.01 5.42
N LEU A 14 10.85 1.23 5.28
CA LEU A 14 11.12 2.34 6.18
C LEU A 14 10.48 1.97 7.50
N MET A 15 11.29 1.42 8.41
CA MET A 15 10.85 1.16 9.78
C MET A 15 10.34 2.48 10.37
N SER A 16 9.03 2.62 10.47
CA SER A 16 8.36 3.68 11.21
C SER A 16 8.54 3.46 12.72
N ILE A 17 9.79 3.51 13.19
CA ILE A 17 10.13 3.40 14.63
C ILE A 17 9.62 4.62 15.42
N SER A 18 9.18 5.70 14.77
CA SER A 18 8.81 6.95 15.46
C SER A 18 7.31 7.18 15.66
N TYR A 19 6.42 6.23 15.36
CA TYR A 19 4.98 6.37 15.65
C TYR A 19 4.47 5.48 16.80
N ILE A 20 5.37 5.03 17.70
CA ILE A 20 4.97 4.54 19.02
C ILE A 20 4.74 5.76 19.92
N GLY A 21 3.60 6.41 19.73
CA GLY A 21 2.97 7.17 20.80
C GLY A 21 2.54 6.19 21.89
N ASN A 22 3.45 5.89 22.81
CA ASN A 22 3.25 5.42 24.18
C ASN A 22 1.84 4.85 24.50
N ALA A 23 1.52 3.66 23.98
CA ALA A 23 0.41 2.87 24.48
C ALA A 23 0.99 1.81 25.41
N LYS A 24 0.90 2.07 26.72
CA LYS A 24 1.13 1.05 27.76
C LYS A 24 0.38 -0.22 27.38
N THR A 25 1.11 -1.32 27.29
CA THR A 25 0.57 -2.67 27.19
C THR A 25 -0.05 -3.05 28.54
N THR A 26 -1.33 -2.77 28.70
CA THR A 26 -2.16 -3.48 29.67
C THR A 26 -3.07 -4.43 28.90
N ASN A 27 -2.88 -5.72 29.17
CA ASN A 27 -3.69 -6.81 28.66
C ASN A 27 -5.13 -6.62 29.13
N GLU A 28 -5.98 -6.06 28.27
CA GLU A 28 -7.43 -6.11 28.46
C GLU A 28 -8.05 -6.81 27.26
N THR A 29 -8.39 -8.08 27.49
CA THR A 29 -9.37 -8.83 26.72
C THR A 29 -10.68 -8.06 26.69
N GLY A 30 -11.05 -7.49 25.54
CA GLY A 30 -12.41 -6.96 25.39
C GLY A 30 -12.61 -5.99 24.25
N LYS A 31 -13.48 -6.42 23.32
CA LYS A 31 -14.27 -5.65 22.35
C LYS A 31 -13.65 -5.52 20.95
N ASN A 32 -14.16 -6.40 20.09
CA ASN A 32 -14.23 -6.25 18.64
C ASN A 32 -14.47 -4.78 18.27
N GLN A 33 -13.45 -4.14 17.71
CA GLN A 33 -13.63 -2.90 17.00
C GLN A 33 -14.51 -3.20 15.79
N ASN A 34 -15.74 -2.68 15.85
CA ASN A 34 -16.70 -2.71 14.76
C ASN A 34 -16.15 -1.76 13.66
N VAL A 35 -15.17 -2.25 12.91
CA VAL A 35 -14.79 -1.65 11.63
C VAL A 35 -16.06 -1.72 10.82
N LYS A 36 -16.66 -0.57 10.50
CA LYS A 36 -17.76 -0.48 9.54
C LYS A 36 -17.35 -1.32 8.34
N LYS A 37 -17.95 -2.51 8.20
CA LYS A 37 -17.86 -3.31 6.99
C LYS A 37 -18.31 -2.38 5.89
N ILE A 38 -17.36 -1.89 5.10
CA ILE A 38 -17.67 -1.35 3.78
C ILE A 38 -18.54 -2.42 3.13
N ASN A 39 -19.67 -2.02 2.56
CA ASN A 39 -20.64 -2.95 1.99
C ASN A 39 -19.99 -3.59 0.75
N VAL A 40 -19.16 -4.60 0.98
CA VAL A 40 -18.44 -5.34 -0.04
C VAL A 40 -19.52 -6.06 -0.87
N PRO A 41 -19.65 -5.79 -2.18
CA PRO A 41 -20.65 -6.41 -3.02
C PRO A 41 -20.61 -7.93 -2.85
N LYS A 42 -21.78 -8.53 -2.63
CA LYS A 42 -21.93 -9.91 -2.12
C LYS A 42 -21.45 -11.02 -3.07
N ASN A 43 -20.88 -10.67 -4.23
CA ASN A 43 -20.29 -11.57 -5.22
C ASN A 43 -18.97 -10.97 -5.77
N ILE A 44 -17.96 -10.74 -4.93
CA ILE A 44 -16.62 -10.45 -5.47
C ILE A 44 -16.06 -11.74 -6.05
N LYS A 45 -16.02 -11.79 -7.38
CA LYS A 45 -15.33 -12.83 -8.14
C LYS A 45 -13.88 -12.92 -7.65
N GLU A 46 -13.44 -14.14 -7.38
CA GLU A 46 -12.02 -14.39 -7.14
C GLU A 46 -11.26 -14.34 -8.45
N LEU A 47 -10.25 -13.47 -8.50
CA LEU A 47 -9.47 -13.20 -9.72
C LEU A 47 -8.46 -14.32 -9.99
N ASN A 48 -8.40 -14.73 -11.25
CA ASN A 48 -7.31 -15.57 -11.76
C ASN A 48 -6.08 -14.72 -12.12
N SER A 49 -5.00 -15.39 -12.52
CA SER A 49 -3.70 -14.75 -12.77
C SER A 49 -3.76 -13.65 -13.83
N GLN A 50 -4.51 -13.86 -14.91
CA GLN A 50 -4.64 -12.89 -16.00
C GLN A 50 -5.48 -11.68 -15.59
N GLU A 51 -6.57 -11.91 -14.87
CA GLU A 51 -7.46 -10.84 -14.40
C GLU A 51 -6.74 -9.95 -13.37
N TYR A 52 -5.99 -10.57 -12.46
CA TYR A 52 -5.22 -9.82 -11.48
C TYR A 52 -4.06 -9.03 -12.12
N ALA A 53 -3.37 -9.61 -13.10
CA ALA A 53 -2.37 -8.87 -13.90
C ALA A 53 -2.97 -7.61 -14.54
N GLN A 54 -4.21 -7.71 -15.05
CA GLN A 54 -4.90 -6.57 -15.65
C GLN A 54 -5.24 -5.49 -14.61
N VAL A 55 -5.68 -5.89 -13.41
CA VAL A 55 -5.93 -4.99 -12.29
C VAL A 55 -4.65 -4.24 -11.89
N LEU A 56 -3.54 -4.95 -11.72
CA LEU A 56 -2.23 -4.35 -11.43
C LEU A 56 -1.80 -3.36 -12.52
N SER A 57 -1.91 -3.74 -13.80
CA SER A 57 -1.57 -2.86 -14.92
C SER A 57 -2.43 -1.60 -14.98
N ASN A 58 -3.73 -1.73 -14.71
CA ASN A 58 -4.65 -0.60 -14.68
C ASN A 58 -4.33 0.34 -13.52
N PHE A 59 -4.02 -0.21 -12.34
CA PHE A 59 -3.60 0.59 -11.19
C PHE A 59 -2.30 1.35 -11.48
N GLN A 60 -1.29 0.70 -12.06
CA GLN A 60 -0.02 1.36 -12.43
C GLN A 60 -0.24 2.59 -13.33
N LYS A 61 -1.10 2.48 -14.35
CA LYS A 61 -1.43 3.62 -15.23
C LYS A 61 -2.07 4.79 -14.48
N LYS A 62 -2.97 4.51 -13.53
CA LYS A 62 -3.56 5.55 -12.68
C LYS A 62 -2.50 6.16 -11.76
N ALA A 63 -1.65 5.31 -11.18
CA ALA A 63 -0.60 5.71 -10.26
C ALA A 63 0.39 6.67 -10.92
N GLU A 64 0.85 6.39 -12.15
CA GLU A 64 1.70 7.31 -12.92
C GLU A 64 1.11 8.72 -12.96
N LYS A 65 -0.19 8.85 -13.29
CA LYS A 65 -0.88 10.14 -13.30
C LYS A 65 -0.97 10.79 -11.92
N TYR A 66 -1.23 10.03 -10.86
CA TYR A 66 -1.27 10.56 -9.50
C TYR A 66 0.11 11.02 -9.02
N LEU A 67 1.17 10.33 -9.44
CA LEU A 67 2.54 10.69 -9.15
C LEU A 67 2.98 11.94 -9.93
N GLU A 68 2.54 12.13 -11.17
CA GLU A 68 2.81 13.38 -11.91
C GLU A 68 2.08 14.58 -11.28
N THR A 69 0.83 14.40 -10.88
CA THR A 69 -0.02 15.49 -10.34
C THR A 69 0.16 15.72 -8.83
N GLY A 70 0.82 14.81 -8.12
CA GLY A 70 0.96 14.81 -6.66
C GLY A 70 -0.31 14.41 -5.91
N ASP A 71 -1.31 13.81 -6.57
CA ASP A 71 -2.56 13.36 -5.93
C ASP A 71 -2.39 12.05 -5.16
N LYS A 72 -1.48 12.04 -4.17
CA LYS A 72 -1.11 10.84 -3.39
C LYS A 72 -2.25 10.32 -2.51
N ILE A 73 -3.28 11.14 -2.26
CA ILE A 73 -4.51 10.70 -1.58
C ILE A 73 -5.25 9.69 -2.45
N ARG A 74 -5.51 10.03 -3.72
CA ARG A 74 -6.15 9.11 -4.67
C ARG A 74 -5.31 7.89 -4.95
N LEU A 75 -3.98 8.03 -4.99
CA LEU A 75 -3.08 6.89 -5.11
C LEU A 75 -3.34 5.83 -4.03
N VAL A 76 -3.49 6.25 -2.77
CA VAL A 76 -3.75 5.33 -1.65
C VAL A 76 -5.17 4.79 -1.67
N ASP A 77 -6.16 5.66 -1.93
CA ASP A 77 -7.55 5.23 -1.96
C ASP A 77 -7.80 4.19 -3.07
N ASP A 78 -7.25 4.42 -4.28
CA ASP A 78 -7.34 3.46 -5.38
C ASP A 78 -6.48 2.21 -5.13
N TYR A 79 -5.34 2.31 -4.44
CA TYR A 79 -4.57 1.14 -4.06
C TYR A 79 -5.39 0.21 -3.15
N ILE A 80 -6.06 0.79 -2.15
CA ILE A 80 -6.90 0.03 -1.21
C ILE A 80 -8.07 -0.61 -1.95
N ASN A 81 -8.72 0.14 -2.85
CA ASN A 81 -9.91 -0.34 -3.56
C ASN A 81 -9.58 -1.39 -4.62
N ASP A 82 -8.54 -1.16 -5.42
CA ASP A 82 -8.24 -1.99 -6.60
C ASP A 82 -7.34 -3.17 -6.23
N ILE A 83 -6.44 -3.03 -5.25
CA ILE A 83 -5.41 -4.04 -4.94
C ILE A 83 -5.69 -4.74 -3.61
N GLU A 84 -5.71 -4.00 -2.49
CA GLU A 84 -5.84 -4.59 -1.14
C GLU A 84 -7.18 -5.33 -0.96
N ASN A 85 -8.27 -4.77 -1.46
CA ASN A 85 -9.61 -5.35 -1.34
C ASN A 85 -9.93 -6.37 -2.44
N ALA A 86 -9.02 -6.62 -3.39
CA ALA A 86 -9.24 -7.60 -4.43
C ALA A 86 -9.25 -9.03 -3.85
N LYS A 87 -10.26 -9.82 -4.20
CA LYS A 87 -10.25 -11.26 -3.91
C LYS A 87 -9.43 -11.95 -5.00
N VAL A 88 -8.25 -12.45 -4.66
CA VAL A 88 -7.29 -13.01 -5.63
C VAL A 88 -6.96 -14.43 -5.19
N SER A 89 -6.94 -15.37 -6.14
CA SER A 89 -6.51 -16.74 -5.87
C SER A 89 -5.02 -16.80 -5.51
N GLU A 90 -4.62 -17.78 -4.70
CA GLU A 90 -3.21 -17.96 -4.30
C GLU A 90 -2.27 -18.07 -5.52
N LYS A 91 -2.67 -18.86 -6.52
CA LYS A 91 -1.94 -18.98 -7.78
C LYS A 91 -1.79 -17.63 -8.50
N ALA A 92 -2.84 -16.81 -8.53
CA ALA A 92 -2.78 -15.50 -9.15
C ALA A 92 -1.86 -14.53 -8.40
N LEU A 93 -1.80 -14.61 -7.07
CA LEU A 93 -0.83 -13.86 -6.26
C LEU A 93 0.61 -14.31 -6.55
N GLU A 94 0.85 -15.63 -6.64
CA GLU A 94 2.17 -16.18 -6.92
C GLU A 94 2.66 -15.82 -8.34
N ASP A 95 1.81 -16.07 -9.35
CA ASP A 95 2.11 -15.78 -10.77
C ASP A 95 2.41 -14.28 -10.99
N ASN A 96 1.82 -13.39 -10.18
CA ASN A 96 1.97 -11.94 -10.29
C ASN A 96 2.83 -11.30 -9.18
N LYS A 97 3.50 -12.11 -8.33
CA LYS A 97 4.17 -11.65 -7.11
C LYS A 97 5.10 -10.45 -7.35
N LYS A 98 5.89 -10.50 -8.43
CA LYS A 98 6.80 -9.40 -8.78
C LYS A 98 6.05 -8.09 -9.07
N ALA A 99 5.03 -8.14 -9.92
CA ALA A 99 4.27 -6.96 -10.31
C ALA A 99 3.46 -6.37 -9.13
N ASP A 100 2.91 -7.24 -8.29
CA ASP A 100 2.24 -6.84 -7.06
C ASP A 100 3.20 -6.15 -6.07
N MET A 101 4.41 -6.69 -5.88
CA MET A 101 5.44 -6.05 -5.06
C MET A 101 5.91 -4.70 -5.63
N GLU A 102 6.04 -4.58 -6.95
CA GLU A 102 6.38 -3.31 -7.61
C GLU A 102 5.30 -2.25 -7.39
N VAL A 103 4.02 -2.63 -7.49
CA VAL A 103 2.88 -1.75 -7.20
C VAL A 103 2.89 -1.30 -5.74
N PHE A 104 3.10 -2.22 -4.79
CA PHE A 104 3.22 -1.89 -3.38
C PHE A 104 4.38 -0.91 -3.11
N GLY A 105 5.58 -1.23 -3.59
CA GLY A 105 6.77 -0.41 -3.36
C GLY A 105 6.64 1.00 -3.95
N MET A 106 6.01 1.13 -5.13
CA MET A 106 5.72 2.43 -5.72
C MET A 106 4.83 3.29 -4.80
N VAL A 107 3.79 2.71 -4.23
CA VAL A 107 2.86 3.40 -3.32
C VAL A 107 3.56 3.77 -2.02
N GLU A 108 4.35 2.86 -1.45
CA GLU A 108 5.16 3.08 -0.25
C GLU A 108 6.14 4.26 -0.43
N VAL A 109 6.96 4.22 -1.48
CA VAL A 109 7.94 5.29 -1.77
C VAL A 109 7.23 6.64 -1.93
N ALA A 110 6.13 6.68 -2.66
CA ALA A 110 5.39 7.92 -2.89
C ALA A 110 4.88 8.56 -1.60
N ILE A 111 4.46 7.75 -0.64
CA ILE A 111 3.85 8.20 0.62
C ILE A 111 4.89 8.56 1.67
N PHE A 112 5.95 7.76 1.81
CA PHE A 112 6.94 7.92 2.87
C PHE A 112 8.12 8.81 2.48
N MET A 113 8.41 8.94 1.18
CA MET A 113 9.41 9.89 0.69
C MET A 113 8.71 11.15 0.15
N LYS A 114 8.41 12.11 1.05
CA LYS A 114 7.58 13.30 0.74
C LYS A 114 7.96 14.01 -0.57
N ASN A 115 9.26 14.18 -0.81
CA ASN A 115 9.84 14.89 -1.96
C ASN A 115 10.01 14.03 -3.23
N THR A 116 9.34 12.88 -3.32
CA THR A 116 9.38 12.04 -4.52
C THR A 116 8.21 12.33 -5.45
N PHE A 117 8.53 12.27 -6.75
CA PHE A 117 7.64 12.27 -7.92
C PHE A 117 7.02 13.60 -8.37
N SER A 118 6.89 14.62 -7.52
CA SER A 118 6.16 15.83 -7.92
C SER A 118 6.75 17.12 -7.31
N ASP A 119 7.33 17.98 -8.14
CA ASP A 119 7.93 19.28 -7.76
C ASP A 119 7.38 20.46 -8.60
N GLY A 120 6.21 20.32 -9.22
CA GLY A 120 5.60 21.34 -10.08
C GLY A 120 4.77 22.37 -9.31
N ALA A 121 4.64 23.59 -9.85
CA ALA A 121 3.81 24.63 -9.24
C ALA A 121 2.32 24.24 -9.13
N GLU A 122 1.85 23.42 -10.07
CA GLU A 122 0.47 22.90 -10.12
C GLU A 122 0.29 21.58 -9.37
N THR A 123 1.36 21.03 -8.79
CA THR A 123 1.29 19.81 -8.00
C THR A 123 0.40 20.03 -6.78
N LYS A 124 -0.46 19.05 -6.49
CA LYS A 124 -1.29 19.06 -5.29
C LYS A 124 -0.42 19.09 -4.04
N LYS A 125 -0.44 20.21 -3.32
CA LYS A 125 0.30 20.38 -2.07
C LYS A 125 -0.44 19.67 -0.95
N LEU A 126 0.14 18.58 -0.46
CA LEU A 126 -0.38 17.84 0.69
C LEU A 126 0.15 18.45 1.99
N THR A 127 -0.73 18.62 2.96
CA THR A 127 -0.33 19.07 4.31
C THR A 127 0.32 17.94 5.09
N ALA A 128 1.01 18.26 6.20
CA ALA A 128 1.53 17.23 7.09
C ALA A 128 0.44 16.27 7.60
N ALA A 129 -0.76 16.81 7.89
CA ALA A 129 -1.92 16.03 8.32
C ALA A 129 -2.44 15.10 7.21
N ASP A 130 -2.37 15.53 5.94
CA ASP A 130 -2.72 14.66 4.81
C ASP A 130 -1.76 13.49 4.69
N TYR A 131 -0.44 13.74 4.81
CA TYR A 131 0.57 12.70 4.82
C TYR A 131 0.36 11.70 5.96
N GLU A 132 0.13 12.19 7.19
CA GLU A 132 -0.15 11.33 8.34
C GLU A 132 -1.38 10.45 8.11
N ARG A 133 -2.45 11.02 7.53
CA ARG A 133 -3.69 10.29 7.23
C ARG A 133 -3.46 9.17 6.20
N ILE A 134 -2.77 9.47 5.10
CA ILE A 134 -2.54 8.47 4.03
C ILE A 134 -1.51 7.41 4.46
N GLN A 135 -0.51 7.78 5.27
CA GLN A 135 0.44 6.85 5.88
C GLN A 135 -0.28 5.87 6.80
N LYS A 136 -1.14 6.36 7.71
CA LYS A 136 -1.95 5.51 8.59
C LYS A 136 -2.87 4.57 7.80
N LYS A 137 -3.53 5.07 6.75
CA LYS A 137 -4.36 4.23 5.86
C LYS A 137 -3.54 3.11 5.24
N PHE A 138 -2.41 3.42 4.63
CA PHE A 138 -1.56 2.43 3.96
C PHE A 138 -0.97 1.42 4.95
N ALA A 139 -0.47 1.88 6.10
CA ALA A 139 0.06 1.01 7.15
C ALA A 139 -0.99 0.06 7.75
N SER A 140 -2.28 0.40 7.64
CA SER A 140 -3.36 -0.46 8.13
C SER A 140 -3.72 -1.64 7.20
N THR A 141 -3.20 -1.64 5.97
CA THR A 141 -3.46 -2.70 4.96
C THR A 141 -2.87 -4.04 5.40
N ASN A 142 -3.49 -5.15 4.99
CA ASN A 142 -3.00 -6.48 5.34
C ASN A 142 -1.62 -6.73 4.73
N LYS A 143 -1.38 -6.28 3.50
CA LYS A 143 -0.07 -6.43 2.85
C LYS A 143 1.05 -5.74 3.62
N PHE A 144 0.82 -4.51 4.10
CA PHE A 144 1.80 -3.80 4.93
C PHE A 144 2.09 -4.54 6.25
N LYS A 145 1.04 -4.96 6.96
CA LYS A 145 1.17 -5.72 8.22
C LYS A 145 1.90 -7.06 8.05
N GLN A 146 1.66 -7.76 6.95
CA GLN A 146 2.38 -8.99 6.63
C GLN A 146 3.88 -8.71 6.50
N LEU A 147 4.26 -7.62 5.83
CA LEU A 147 5.66 -7.20 5.67
C LEU A 147 6.29 -6.69 6.98
N GLU A 148 5.55 -6.01 7.85
CA GLU A 148 6.02 -5.67 9.20
C GLU A 148 6.30 -6.93 10.04
N GLY A 149 5.48 -7.98 9.87
CA GLY A 149 5.69 -9.30 10.50
C GLY A 149 6.93 -10.05 10.00
N TYR A 150 7.52 -9.67 8.86
CA TYR A 150 8.75 -10.27 8.31
C TYR A 150 10.06 -9.69 8.90
N VAL A 151 10.00 -8.76 9.86
CA VAL A 151 11.21 -8.22 10.54
C VAL A 151 11.57 -8.96 11.84
N GLN A 152 10.74 -9.90 12.32
CA GLN A 152 11.17 -10.84 13.36
C GLN A 152 10.49 -12.20 13.23
N ILE A 153 10.82 -12.93 12.17
CA ILE A 153 10.79 -14.39 12.25
C ILE A 153 12.16 -14.82 12.76
N GLN A 154 12.34 -14.83 14.09
CA GLN A 154 13.33 -15.73 14.64
C GLN A 154 12.84 -17.15 14.33
N PRO A 155 13.67 -18.01 13.73
CA PRO A 155 13.29 -19.38 13.50
C PRO A 155 12.94 -20.01 14.84
N ILE A 156 11.74 -20.58 14.95
CA ILE A 156 11.50 -21.56 16.01
C ILE A 156 12.38 -22.74 15.62
N THR A 157 13.54 -22.84 16.28
CA THR A 157 14.37 -24.02 16.19
C THR A 157 13.60 -25.15 16.88
N GLN A 158 13.61 -26.31 16.23
CA GLN A 158 12.82 -27.53 16.46
C GLN A 158 12.45 -27.83 17.92
#